data_AF-B7Q0Q3-F1
#
_entry.id   AF-B7Q0Q3-F1
#
_cell.length_a   1.000
_cell.length_b   1.000
_cell.length_c   1.000
_cell.angle_alpha   90.00
_cell.angle_beta   90.00
_cell.angle_gamma   90.00
#
_symmetry.space_group_name_H-M   'P 1'
#
loop_
_entity.id
_entity.type
_entity.pdbx_description
1 polymer ?
#
loop_
_entity_poly.entity_id
_entity_poly.type
_entity_poly.pdbx_seq_one_letter_code
_entity_poly.pdbx_strand_id
1 'polypeptide(L)' 'DIVNEIRKNKYSVPRVERIMLGGSMMPISLASEIREIFNVESLYNCYGLTEVSGIVMFSHVGQ' A
#
# COMPACT_ATOMS: atom_id res chain seq x y z
N ASP A 1 -16.87 -7.74 -2.93
CA ASP A 1 -15.50 -7.85 -3.48
C ASP A 1 -15.17 -6.55 -4.21
N ILE A 2 -14.68 -5.58 -3.45
CA ILE A 2 -14.50 -4.18 -3.90
C ILE A 2 -13.50 -4.09 -5.06
N VAL A 3 -12.48 -4.95 -5.07
CA VAL A 3 -11.48 -5.00 -6.14
C VAL A 3 -12.13 -5.37 -7.47
N ASN A 4 -12.98 -6.39 -7.46
CA ASN A 4 -13.71 -6.83 -8.64
C ASN A 4 -14.72 -5.79 -9.14
N GLU A 5 -15.32 -5.02 -8.23
CA GLU A 5 -16.23 -3.93 -8.58
C GLU A 5 -15.51 -2.72 -9.21
N ILE A 6 -14.35 -2.33 -8.67
CA ILE A 6 -13.50 -1.26 -9.24
C ILE A 6 -13.01 -1.66 -10.63
N ARG A 7 -12.53 -2.91 -10.79
CA ARG A 7 -12.10 -3.47 -12.08
C ARG A 7 -13.24 -3.47 -13.10
N LYS A 8 -14.44 -3.87 -12.69
CA LYS A 8 -15.63 -3.95 -13.55
C LYS A 8 -16.10 -2.57 -14.00
N ASN A 9 -16.07 -1.59 -13.11
CA ASN A 9 -16.63 -0.25 -13.37
C ASN A 9 -15.61 0.75 -13.94
N LYS A 10 -14.32 0.38 -14.07
CA LYS A 10 -13.23 1.25 -14.56
C LYS A 10 -13.25 2.64 -13.91
N TYR A 11 -13.57 2.70 -12.63
CA TYR A 11 -13.55 3.97 -11.91
C TYR A 11 -12.12 4.54 -12.00
N SER A 12 -11.99 5.74 -12.56
CA SER A 12 -10.74 6.48 -12.53
C SER A 12 -10.51 6.89 -11.09
N VAL A 13 -9.80 6.06 -10.34
CA VAL A 13 -9.36 6.39 -8.99
C VAL A 13 -8.30 7.49 -9.13
N PRO A 14 -8.36 8.58 -8.36
CA PRO A 14 -7.33 9.61 -8.37
C PRO A 14 -5.96 8.98 -8.14
N ARG A 15 -4.96 9.40 -8.92
CA ARG A 15 -3.58 8.92 -8.77
C ARG A 15 -3.09 9.24 -7.36
N VAL A 16 -2.60 8.23 -6.65
CA VAL A 16 -2.03 8.37 -5.31
C VAL A 16 -0.51 8.48 -5.44
N GLU A 17 0.06 9.58 -4.94
CA GLU A 17 1.52 9.77 -4.96
C GLU A 17 2.24 8.79 -4.03
N ARG A 18 1.71 8.62 -2.81
CA ARG A 18 2.36 7.80 -1.78
C ARG A 18 1.35 7.09 -0.90
N ILE A 19 1.60 5.81 -0.67
CA ILE A 19 0.92 5.02 0.37
C ILE A 19 1.96 4.51 1.36
N MET A 20 1.68 4.66 2.64
CA MET A 20 2.50 4.16 3.75
C MET A 20 1.67 3.17 4.55
N LEU A 21 2.18 1.95 4.70
CA LEU A 21 1.51 0.86 5.40
C LEU A 21 2.38 0.37 6.53
N GLY A 22 1.81 0.10 7.69
CA GLY A 22 2.57 -0.35 8.85
C GLY A 22 1.70 -1.00 9.91
N GLY A 23 2.35 -1.43 10.99
CA GLY A 23 1.70 -2.12 12.11
C GLY A 23 1.58 -3.63 11.93
N SER A 24 1.68 -4.15 10.69
CA SER A 24 1.81 -5.59 10.43
C SER A 24 2.53 -5.85 9.11
N MET A 25 3.00 -7.09 8.91
CA MET A 25 3.65 -7.48 7.67
C MET A 25 2.61 -7.65 6.56
N MET A 26 2.79 -6.92 5.46
CA MET A 26 1.95 -7.02 4.28
C MET A 26 2.55 -8.01 3.27
N PRO A 27 1.75 -8.94 2.70
CA PRO A 27 2.18 -9.76 1.58
C PRO A 27 2.50 -8.92 0.34
N ILE A 28 3.56 -9.28 -0.39
CA ILE A 28 3.99 -8.59 -1.62
C ILE A 28 2.90 -8.64 -2.70
N SER A 29 2.10 -9.72 -2.75
CA SER A 29 0.97 -9.84 -3.69
C SER A 29 -0.08 -8.75 -3.48
N LEU A 30 -0.44 -8.48 -2.22
CA LEU A 30 -1.41 -7.44 -1.86
C LEU A 30 -0.87 -6.04 -2.19
N ALA A 31 0.42 -5.82 -1.96
CA ALA A 31 1.09 -4.58 -2.34
C ALA A 31 1.00 -4.29 -3.85
N SER A 32 1.18 -5.33 -4.67
CA SER A 32 1.06 -5.24 -6.13
C SER A 32 -0.36 -4.88 -6.56
N GLU A 33 -1.37 -5.54 -5.98
CA GLU A 33 -2.78 -5.26 -6.29
C GLU A 33 -3.17 -3.83 -5.91
N ILE A 34 -2.74 -3.33 -4.75
CA ILE A 34 -2.98 -1.94 -4.33
C ILE A 34 -2.35 -0.97 -5.33
N ARG A 35 -1.12 -1.24 -5.79
CA ARG A 35 -0.45 -0.39 -6.77
C ARG A 35 -1.20 -0.33 -8.10
N GLU A 36 -1.73 -1.46 -8.55
CA GLU A 36 -2.54 -1.55 -9.78
C GLU A 36 -3.87 -0.81 -9.65
N ILE A 37 -4.59 -1.01 -8.55
CA ILE A 37 -5.95 -0.46 -8.34
C ILE A 37 -5.89 1.06 -8.20
N PHE A 38 -4.97 1.57 -7.39
CA PHE A 38 -4.88 3.00 -7.05
C PHE A 38 -3.87 3.77 -7.90
N ASN A 39 -3.21 3.10 -8.86
CA ASN A 39 -2.15 3.66 -9.70
C ASN A 39 -1.10 4.43 -8.87
N VAL A 40 -0.57 3.75 -7.85
CA VAL A 40 0.28 4.37 -6.82
C VAL A 40 1.70 4.56 -7.35
N GLU A 41 2.23 5.78 -7.20
CA GLU A 41 3.61 6.07 -7.60
C GLU A 41 4.63 5.41 -6.68
N SER A 42 4.45 5.55 -5.36
CA SER A 42 5.35 4.98 -4.36
C SER A 42 4.62 4.31 -3.19
N LEU A 43 5.05 3.11 -2.82
CA LEU A 43 4.47 2.33 -1.73
C LEU A 43 5.57 2.02 -0.70
N TYR A 44 5.30 2.31 0.57
CA TYR A 44 6.27 2.12 1.63
C TYR A 44 5.72 1.25 2.76
N ASN A 45 6.59 0.38 3.26
CA ASN A 45 6.37 -0.41 4.46
C ASN A 45 7.04 0.29 5.65
N CYS A 46 6.26 0.54 6.68
CA CYS A 46 6.62 1.18 7.92
C CYS A 46 6.56 0.13 9.03
N TYR A 47 7.71 -0.27 9.56
CA TYR A 47 7.75 -1.11 10.75
C TYR A 47 8.02 -0.26 11.98
N GLY A 48 7.18 -0.45 12.99
CA GLY A 48 7.28 0.20 14.29
C GLY A 48 6.53 -0.63 15.32
N LEU A 49 6.91 -0.47 16.58
CA LEU A 49 6.22 -1.08 17.72
C LEU A 49 5.63 0.03 18.59
N THR A 50 4.63 -0.29 19.38
CA THR A 50 4.05 0.68 20.32
C THR A 50 5.11 1.14 21.33
N GLU A 51 5.96 0.23 21.79
CA GLU A 51 7.01 0.44 22.79
C GLU A 51 8.08 1.46 22.36
N VAL A 52 8.31 1.59 21.05
CA VAL A 52 9.28 2.54 20.48
C VAL A 52 8.64 3.87 20.10
N SER A 53 7.32 4.03 20.31
CA SER A 53 6.56 5.26 20.05
C SER A 53 6.76 5.83 18.63
N GLY A 54 7.11 4.99 17.66
CA GLY A 54 7.50 5.46 16.33
C GLY A 54 7.82 4.35 15.32
N ILE A 55 8.18 4.80 14.12
CA ILE A 55 8.62 3.94 13.01
C ILE A 55 10.12 3.68 13.18
N VAL A 56 10.49 2.41 13.28
CA VAL A 56 11.88 1.95 13.36
C VAL A 56 12.49 1.75 11.98
N MET A 57 11.68 1.30 11.03
CA MET A 57 12.13 1.02 9.66
C MET A 57 11.13 1.51 8.64
N PHE A 58 11.65 2.10 7.57
CA PHE A 58 10.88 2.62 6.46
C PHE A 58 11.51 2.12 5.16
N SER A 59 10.80 1.26 4.42
CA SER A 59 11.33 0.65 3.20
C SER A 59 10.35 0.77 2.03
N HIS A 60 10.89 0.94 0.83
CA HIS A 60 10.09 0.93 -0.39
C HIS A 60 9.65 -0.51 -0.72
N VAL A 61 8.41 -0.69 -1.14
CA VAL A 61 7.84 -1.99 -1.48
C VAL A 61 7.88 -2.19 -2.99
N GLY A 62 8.53 -3.28 -3.44
CA GLY A 62 8.65 -3.62 -4.86
C GLY A 62 9.94 -3.16 -5.54
N GLN A 63 11.09 -3.33 -4.87
CA GLN A 63 12.39 -3.45 -5.56
C GLN A 63 12.57 -4.87 -6.10
#